data_AF-A0A4Q2FJP2-F1
#
_entry.id   AF-A0A4Q2FJP2-F1
#
_cell.length_a   1.000
_cell.length_b   1.000
_cell.length_c   1.000
_cell.angle_alpha   90.00
_cell.angle_beta   90.00
_cell.angle_gamma   90.00
#
_symmetry.space_group_name_H-M   'P 1'
#
loop_
_entity.id
_entity.type
_entity.pdbx_description
1 polymer ?
#
loop_
_entity_poly.entity_id
_entity_poly.type
_entity_poly.pdbx_seq_one_letter_code
_entity_poly.pdbx_strand_id
1 'polypeptide(L)'
;MNRIPTEEYLKNIITPKVLEQLGVSCYNDLKFDQGSFKVPIKLNKRFSEHNLNFYDCKIVQIDGKNHHLPLGCEVMLSNATLSTSKRPNLGSFDYDNLNCTSDSITPEGWDSNLNVPQGETYIHRAHIVAHELFEDWRWKEDRDIKYFTQAAWSNLSSQNASIGKNQAYYEWLIKNKLLKDKDLEINYRVQLIYEEDEILPRGTHIRAVYMKKSNLYNVVDQINAFIPNADPRLDINYKKAVFTIKEN
;
A
#
# COMPACT_ATOMS: atom_id res chain seq x y z
N MET A 1 -11.91 -20.88 4.82
CA MET A 1 -12.70 -19.65 4.77
C MET A 1 -12.18 -18.76 3.67
N ASN A 2 -13.08 -18.13 2.89
CA ASN A 2 -12.69 -17.14 1.90
C ASN A 2 -12.01 -15.96 2.61
N ARG A 3 -10.72 -15.71 2.32
CA ARG A 3 -9.96 -14.63 2.95
C ARG A 3 -10.18 -13.27 2.26
N ILE A 4 -11.02 -13.21 1.22
CA ILE A 4 -11.33 -11.98 0.49
C ILE A 4 -12.41 -11.19 1.24
N PRO A 5 -12.15 -9.93 1.63
CA PRO A 5 -13.15 -9.00 2.14
C PRO A 5 -14.36 -8.89 1.22
N THR A 6 -15.55 -9.06 1.80
CA THR A 6 -16.81 -8.82 1.11
C THR A 6 -17.04 -7.32 0.96
N GLU A 7 -17.81 -6.94 -0.06
CA GLU A 7 -18.20 -5.55 -0.25
C GLU A 7 -18.92 -4.98 0.97
N GLU A 8 -19.82 -5.75 1.58
CA GLU A 8 -20.55 -5.37 2.79
C GLU A 8 -19.63 -5.02 3.96
N TYR A 9 -18.62 -5.86 4.23
CA TYR A 9 -17.64 -5.61 5.28
C TYR A 9 -16.84 -4.32 5.02
N LEU A 10 -16.50 -4.06 3.75
CA LEU A 10 -15.69 -2.91 3.37
C LEU A 10 -16.46 -1.58 3.36
N LYS A 11 -17.79 -1.58 3.28
CA LYS A 11 -18.60 -0.35 3.30
C LYS A 11 -18.30 0.53 4.51
N ASN A 12 -18.00 -0.07 5.66
CA ASN A 12 -17.68 0.67 6.90
C ASN A 12 -16.32 1.40 6.86
N ILE A 13 -15.46 1.07 5.89
CA ILE A 13 -14.17 1.71 5.67
C ILE A 13 -14.32 2.91 4.72
N ILE A 14 -15.32 2.89 3.83
CA ILE A 14 -15.55 3.93 2.82
C ILE A 14 -16.44 5.03 3.41
N THR A 15 -15.82 5.98 4.10
CA THR A 15 -16.50 7.16 4.65
C THR A 15 -16.54 8.32 3.64
N PRO A 16 -17.33 9.39 3.88
CA PRO A 16 -17.33 10.57 3.02
C PRO A 16 -15.94 11.18 2.81
N LYS A 17 -15.07 11.15 3.83
CA LYS A 17 -13.69 11.65 3.73
C LYS A 17 -12.78 10.75 2.89
N VAL A 18 -13.01 9.44 2.90
CA VAL A 18 -12.34 8.51 1.97
C VAL A 18 -12.78 8.81 0.54
N LEU A 19 -14.08 8.97 0.30
CA LEU A 19 -14.63 9.29 -1.02
C LEU A 19 -14.07 10.61 -1.58
N GLU A 20 -14.01 11.66 -0.74
CA GLU A 20 -13.42 12.95 -1.08
C GLU A 20 -11.97 12.81 -1.56
N GLN A 21 -11.12 12.07 -0.83
CA GLN A 21 -9.72 11.86 -1.20
C GLN A 21 -9.55 10.97 -2.45
N LEU A 22 -10.49 10.06 -2.70
CA LEU A 22 -10.54 9.28 -3.95
C LEU A 22 -11.04 10.09 -5.15
N GLY A 23 -11.59 11.29 -4.91
CA GLY A 23 -12.12 12.18 -5.94
C GLY A 23 -13.51 11.78 -6.45
N VAL A 24 -14.27 11.02 -5.67
CA VAL A 24 -15.63 10.58 -6.02
C VAL A 24 -16.66 11.20 -5.08
N SER A 25 -17.90 11.36 -5.56
CA SER A 25 -18.96 12.03 -4.80
C SER A 25 -19.70 11.08 -3.87
N CYS A 26 -19.83 9.81 -4.25
CA CYS A 26 -20.55 8.82 -3.46
C CYS A 26 -19.98 7.40 -3.64
N TYR A 27 -20.38 6.50 -2.74
CA TYR A 27 -19.96 5.09 -2.80
C TYR A 27 -20.29 4.41 -4.13
N ASN A 28 -21.44 4.74 -4.74
CA ASN A 28 -21.88 4.13 -6.00
C ASN A 28 -21.00 4.50 -7.21
N ASP A 29 -20.14 5.51 -7.07
CA ASP A 29 -19.14 5.83 -8.09
C ASP A 29 -17.97 4.84 -8.07
N LEU A 30 -17.81 4.06 -6.99
CA LEU A 30 -16.81 3.00 -6.89
C LEU A 30 -17.34 1.69 -7.48
N LYS A 31 -16.43 0.87 -8.01
CA LYS A 31 -16.77 -0.49 -8.46
C LYS A 31 -16.00 -1.52 -7.65
N PHE A 32 -16.71 -2.26 -6.80
CA PHE A 32 -16.13 -3.37 -6.06
C PHE A 32 -15.53 -4.43 -7.01
N ASP A 33 -14.34 -4.91 -6.70
CA ASP A 33 -13.58 -5.88 -7.49
C ASP A 33 -12.70 -6.74 -6.58
N GLN A 34 -13.25 -7.86 -6.11
CA GLN A 34 -12.56 -8.91 -5.35
C GLN A 34 -11.76 -8.37 -4.14
N GLY A 35 -12.43 -7.60 -3.28
CA GLY A 35 -11.85 -7.03 -2.05
C GLY A 35 -11.28 -5.61 -2.20
N SER A 36 -11.20 -5.09 -3.43
CA SER A 36 -10.77 -3.72 -3.72
C SER A 36 -11.85 -2.94 -4.45
N PHE A 37 -11.60 -1.66 -4.72
CA PHE A 37 -12.49 -0.81 -5.49
C PHE A 37 -11.75 -0.19 -6.67
N LYS A 38 -12.29 -0.33 -7.88
CA LYS A 38 -11.89 0.51 -9.00
C LYS A 38 -12.52 1.88 -8.83
N VAL A 39 -11.73 2.93 -9.05
CA VAL A 39 -12.16 4.32 -9.09
C VAL A 39 -12.25 4.72 -10.56
N PRO A 40 -13.45 4.78 -11.18
CA PRO A 40 -13.63 4.93 -12.62
C PRO A 40 -13.41 6.38 -13.12
N ILE A 41 -12.42 7.06 -12.56
CA ILE A 41 -11.97 8.39 -12.98
C ILE A 41 -10.80 8.23 -13.95
N LYS A 42 -10.90 8.88 -15.11
CA LYS A 42 -9.82 8.94 -16.10
C LYS A 42 -8.66 9.77 -15.55
N LEU A 43 -7.48 9.17 -15.53
CA LEU A 43 -6.25 9.80 -15.16
C LEU A 43 -5.62 10.46 -16.40
N ASN A 44 -5.10 11.66 -16.21
CA ASN A 44 -4.39 12.39 -17.25
C ASN A 44 -2.93 11.96 -17.32
N LYS A 45 -2.31 12.19 -18.49
CA LYS A 45 -0.87 12.08 -18.68
C LYS A 45 -0.15 12.93 -17.63
N ARG A 46 0.82 12.33 -16.94
CA ARG A 46 1.64 12.98 -15.90
C ARG A 46 3.04 12.40 -15.96
N PHE A 47 4.04 13.27 -15.79
CA PHE A 47 5.43 12.88 -15.69
C PHE A 47 5.92 13.16 -14.26
N SER A 48 6.82 12.32 -13.79
CA SER A 48 7.49 12.43 -12.51
C SER A 48 8.95 12.04 -12.66
N GLU A 49 9.73 12.18 -11.59
CA GLU A 49 11.11 11.73 -11.59
C GLU A 49 11.21 10.20 -11.65
N HIS A 50 12.35 9.71 -12.16
CA HIS A 50 12.72 8.29 -12.16
C HIS A 50 13.33 7.86 -10.81
N ASN A 51 12.99 8.59 -9.74
CA ASN A 51 13.39 8.32 -8.37
C ASN A 51 12.14 8.25 -7.49
N LEU A 52 12.23 7.55 -6.37
CA LEU A 52 11.18 7.54 -5.36
C LEU A 52 11.04 8.93 -4.76
N ASN A 53 9.91 9.58 -5.04
CA ASN A 53 9.53 10.86 -4.45
C ASN A 53 8.44 10.63 -3.41
N PHE A 54 8.84 10.36 -2.16
CA PHE A 54 7.94 10.20 -1.03
C PHE A 54 7.37 11.56 -0.61
N TYR A 55 6.10 11.57 -0.23
CA TYR A 55 5.47 12.75 0.34
C TYR A 55 5.90 12.93 1.79
N ASP A 56 5.99 14.19 2.24
CA ASP A 56 6.30 14.52 3.63
C ASP A 56 5.31 13.83 4.59
N CYS A 57 5.80 13.41 5.75
CA CYS A 57 4.93 12.77 6.74
C CYS A 57 3.88 13.76 7.26
N LYS A 58 2.67 13.26 7.52
CA LYS A 58 1.67 13.96 8.32
C LYS A 58 1.93 13.69 9.80
N ILE A 59 1.94 14.75 10.60
CA ILE A 59 2.02 14.62 12.06
C ILE A 59 0.61 14.75 12.63
N VAL A 60 0.19 13.76 13.42
CA VAL A 60 -1.07 13.84 14.19
C VAL A 60 -0.77 13.67 15.68
N GLN A 61 -1.55 14.33 16.52
CA GLN A 61 -1.43 14.22 17.98
C GLN A 61 -2.61 13.42 18.53
N ILE A 62 -2.34 12.24 19.09
CA ILE A 62 -3.36 11.34 19.65
C ILE A 62 -2.88 10.92 21.04
N ASP A 63 -3.77 11.03 22.02
CA ASP A 63 -3.49 10.70 23.43
C ASP A 63 -2.20 11.38 23.97
N GLY A 64 -1.94 12.60 23.53
CA GLY A 64 -0.77 13.40 23.92
C GLY A 64 0.55 13.02 23.23
N LYS A 65 0.54 12.05 22.31
CA LYS A 65 1.71 11.61 21.54
C LYS A 65 1.62 12.09 20.08
N ASN A 66 2.76 12.52 19.53
CA ASN A 66 2.89 12.78 18.10
C ASN A 66 3.14 11.47 17.34
N HIS A 67 2.42 11.27 16.25
CA HIS A 67 2.57 10.15 15.32
C HIS A 67 2.99 10.68 13.95
N HIS A 68 4.01 10.07 13.37
CA HIS A 68 4.54 10.42 12.05
C HIS A 68 4.00 9.44 11.01
N LEU A 69 3.12 9.94 10.15
CA LEU A 69 2.35 9.10 9.24
C LEU A 69 2.83 9.29 7.79
N PRO A 70 3.21 8.20 7.09
CA PRO A 70 3.51 8.28 5.67
C PRO A 70 2.27 8.70 4.88
N LEU A 71 2.47 9.45 3.78
CA LEU A 71 1.34 9.89 2.94
C LEU A 71 1.30 9.24 1.56
N GLY A 72 2.44 8.83 1.01
CA GLY A 72 2.50 8.27 -0.32
C GLY A 72 3.83 8.47 -1.03
N CYS A 73 3.86 8.09 -2.30
CA CYS A 73 5.01 8.23 -3.17
C CYS A 73 4.54 8.41 -4.62
N GLU A 74 5.31 9.18 -5.38
CA GLU A 74 5.22 9.26 -6.84
C GLU A 74 6.56 8.83 -7.45
N VAL A 75 6.51 8.05 -8.53
CA VAL A 75 7.70 7.60 -9.25
C VAL A 75 7.37 7.25 -10.70
N MET A 76 8.32 7.53 -11.60
CA MET A 76 8.27 7.07 -12.97
C MET A 76 8.91 5.68 -13.07
N LEU A 77 8.09 4.67 -13.38
CA LEU A 77 8.54 3.30 -13.52
C LEU A 77 8.79 2.96 -14.99
N SER A 78 9.82 2.15 -15.21
CA SER A 78 10.12 1.55 -16.51
C SER A 78 10.67 0.14 -16.33
N ASN A 79 10.93 -0.58 -17.41
CA ASN A 79 11.62 -1.88 -17.30
C ASN A 79 12.95 -1.78 -16.53
N ALA A 80 13.64 -0.64 -16.60
CA ALA A 80 14.93 -0.42 -15.93
C ALA A 80 14.83 -0.14 -14.42
N THR A 81 13.64 0.19 -13.89
CA THR A 81 13.47 0.42 -12.45
C THR A 81 13.21 -0.87 -11.68
N LEU A 82 12.82 -1.95 -12.37
CA LEU A 82 12.50 -3.23 -11.75
C LEU A 82 13.73 -3.78 -11.00
N SER A 83 13.53 -4.17 -9.75
CA SER A 83 14.62 -4.72 -8.95
C SER A 83 15.18 -6.00 -9.56
N THR A 84 16.50 -6.11 -9.55
CA THR A 84 17.23 -7.33 -9.92
C THR A 84 17.70 -8.11 -8.70
N SER A 85 17.67 -7.48 -7.53
CA SER A 85 18.06 -8.08 -6.26
C SER A 85 16.89 -8.68 -5.50
N LYS A 86 17.21 -9.56 -4.55
CA LYS A 86 16.26 -9.98 -3.54
C LYS A 86 15.97 -8.81 -2.61
N ARG A 87 14.69 -8.69 -2.24
CA ARG A 87 14.24 -7.75 -1.21
C ARG A 87 15.12 -7.87 0.05
N PRO A 88 15.64 -6.76 0.60
CA PRO A 88 16.26 -6.75 1.91
C PRO A 88 15.33 -7.37 2.96
N ASN A 89 15.83 -8.32 3.76
CA ASN A 89 14.99 -9.03 4.70
C ASN A 89 14.54 -8.10 5.83
N LEU A 90 13.33 -7.55 5.74
CA LEU A 90 12.78 -6.65 6.76
C LEU A 90 12.54 -7.32 8.12
N GLY A 91 12.53 -8.66 8.16
CA GLY A 91 12.25 -9.46 9.35
C GLY A 91 13.49 -10.04 10.04
N SER A 92 14.69 -9.82 9.52
CA SER A 92 15.94 -10.23 10.18
C SER A 92 16.93 -9.09 10.16
N PHE A 93 16.87 -8.23 11.18
CA PHE A 93 18.00 -7.37 11.53
C PHE A 93 18.63 -7.94 12.79
N ASP A 94 19.95 -8.12 12.67
CA ASP A 94 20.92 -8.41 13.72
C ASP A 94 20.33 -8.42 15.12
N TYR A 95 20.19 -9.61 15.70
CA TYR A 95 20.17 -9.71 17.15
C TYR A 95 21.51 -9.14 17.63
N ASP A 96 21.50 -7.90 18.13
CA ASP A 96 22.68 -7.35 18.77
C ASP A 96 22.88 -8.08 20.09
N ASN A 97 23.74 -9.12 20.09
CA ASN A 97 24.06 -9.89 21.29
C ASN A 97 24.66 -9.03 22.42
N LEU A 98 25.19 -7.83 22.13
CA LEU A 98 25.74 -6.93 23.14
C LEU A 98 24.67 -6.06 23.81
N ASN A 99 23.63 -5.66 23.06
CA ASN A 99 22.60 -4.72 23.56
C ASN A 99 21.20 -5.33 23.71
N CYS A 100 20.98 -6.59 23.30
CA CYS A 100 19.69 -7.29 23.35
C CYS A 100 18.54 -6.53 22.63
N THR A 101 18.83 -5.86 21.50
CA THR A 101 17.83 -5.13 20.71
C THR A 101 17.71 -5.72 19.29
N SER A 102 16.50 -5.68 18.74
CA SER A 102 16.22 -6.00 17.33
C SER A 102 15.76 -4.73 16.60
N ASP A 103 16.56 -4.20 15.69
CA ASP A 103 16.26 -2.96 14.94
C ASP A 103 15.26 -3.17 13.79
N SER A 104 14.18 -3.91 14.03
CA SER A 104 13.11 -4.09 13.04
C SER A 104 12.37 -2.77 12.84
N ILE A 105 12.04 -2.42 11.60
CA ILE A 105 11.21 -1.24 11.31
C ILE A 105 9.85 -1.43 11.98
N THR A 106 9.47 -0.56 12.90
CA THR A 106 8.16 -0.58 13.57
C THR A 106 7.35 0.62 13.11
N PRO A 107 6.55 0.49 12.03
CA PRO A 107 5.69 1.59 11.60
C PRO A 107 4.67 1.95 12.68
N GLU A 108 4.10 3.16 12.58
CA GLU A 108 3.06 3.59 13.51
C GLU A 108 1.89 2.59 13.55
N GLY A 109 1.38 2.34 14.75
CA GLY A 109 0.32 1.36 14.99
C GLY A 109 0.72 -0.11 14.90
N TRP A 110 2.02 -0.43 14.86
CA TRP A 110 2.50 -1.81 14.85
C TRP A 110 2.23 -2.55 16.18
N ASP A 111 1.64 -3.74 16.10
CA ASP A 111 1.48 -4.67 17.23
C ASP A 111 2.21 -5.99 16.95
N SER A 112 3.26 -6.28 17.72
CA SER A 112 4.04 -7.50 17.57
C SER A 112 3.28 -8.78 17.92
N ASN A 113 2.25 -8.70 18.78
CA ASN A 113 1.49 -9.87 19.22
C ASN A 113 0.58 -10.42 18.10
N LEU A 114 0.30 -9.60 17.08
CA LEU A 114 -0.49 -9.99 15.91
C LEU A 114 0.31 -10.79 14.87
N ASN A 115 1.56 -11.11 15.15
CA ASN A 115 2.41 -11.90 14.27
C ASN A 115 3.19 -12.93 15.08
N VAL A 116 2.54 -14.08 15.32
CA VAL A 116 3.15 -15.18 16.07
C VAL A 116 4.10 -15.94 15.15
N PRO A 117 5.35 -16.21 15.56
CA PRO A 117 6.25 -17.08 14.82
C PRO A 117 5.59 -18.43 14.52
N GLN A 118 5.66 -18.88 13.25
CA GLN A 118 5.00 -20.10 12.75
C GLN A 118 3.46 -20.13 12.90
N GLY A 119 2.84 -19.03 13.34
CA GLY A 119 1.41 -18.85 13.46
C GLY A 119 0.82 -17.98 12.35
N GLU A 120 -0.40 -17.53 12.56
CA GLU A 120 -1.07 -16.60 11.64
C GLU A 120 -0.44 -15.20 11.72
N THR A 121 -0.32 -14.59 10.54
CA THR A 121 0.10 -13.20 10.37
C THR A 121 -1.14 -12.37 10.10
N TYR A 122 -1.35 -11.33 10.90
CA TYR A 122 -2.52 -10.45 10.79
C TYR A 122 -2.17 -9.05 10.28
N ILE A 123 -0.93 -8.61 10.44
CA ILE A 123 -0.46 -7.31 9.92
C ILE A 123 0.95 -7.41 9.33
N HIS A 124 1.26 -6.55 8.37
CA HIS A 124 2.55 -6.46 7.70
C HIS A 124 3.14 -5.06 7.81
N ARG A 125 4.48 -5.02 7.74
CA ARG A 125 5.27 -3.81 7.46
C ARG A 125 5.21 -3.56 5.97
N ALA A 126 4.16 -2.88 5.53
CA ALA A 126 3.91 -2.65 4.11
C ALA A 126 4.81 -1.54 3.58
N HIS A 127 5.23 -1.68 2.33
CA HIS A 127 5.89 -0.60 1.60
C HIS A 127 4.84 0.20 0.84
N ILE A 128 5.08 1.50 0.68
CA ILE A 128 4.29 2.32 -0.25
C ILE A 128 4.59 1.93 -1.70
N VAL A 129 5.85 1.70 -2.05
CA VAL A 129 6.27 1.18 -3.36
C VAL A 129 7.00 -0.14 -3.15
N ALA A 130 6.52 -1.23 -3.77
CA ALA A 130 7.19 -2.51 -3.67
C ALA A 130 8.62 -2.48 -4.23
N HIS A 131 9.52 -3.14 -3.49
CA HIS A 131 10.91 -3.39 -3.89
C HIS A 131 11.02 -3.95 -5.31
N GLU A 132 10.09 -4.82 -5.72
CA GLU A 132 10.12 -5.42 -7.06
C GLU A 132 9.91 -4.42 -8.21
N LEU A 133 9.25 -3.29 -7.94
CA LEU A 133 9.01 -2.22 -8.91
C LEU A 133 10.14 -1.19 -8.93
N PHE A 134 10.75 -0.96 -7.77
CA PHE A 134 11.85 -0.02 -7.58
C PHE A 134 12.75 -0.47 -6.41
N GLU A 135 14.03 -0.66 -6.67
CA GLU A 135 15.02 -1.03 -5.65
C GLU A 135 15.43 0.20 -4.82
N ASP A 136 14.97 0.25 -3.55
CA ASP A 136 15.37 1.29 -2.61
C ASP A 136 16.60 0.86 -1.80
N TRP A 137 17.78 1.37 -2.17
CA TRP A 137 19.03 1.12 -1.44
C TRP A 137 19.08 1.86 -0.09
N ARG A 138 18.24 2.89 0.10
CA ARG A 138 18.09 3.66 1.36
C ARG A 138 16.90 3.21 2.18
N TRP A 139 16.45 1.97 2.02
CA TRP A 139 15.23 1.47 2.66
C TRP A 139 15.23 1.58 4.22
N LYS A 140 16.39 1.70 4.88
CA LYS A 140 16.50 2.00 6.32
C LYS A 140 16.28 3.47 6.67
N GLU A 141 16.62 4.37 5.75
CA GLU A 141 16.49 5.81 5.92
C GLU A 141 15.05 6.23 5.68
N ASP A 142 14.61 7.28 6.39
CA ASP A 142 13.28 7.87 6.26
C ASP A 142 12.15 6.83 6.39
N ARG A 143 12.31 5.85 7.28
CA ARG A 143 11.35 4.75 7.43
C ARG A 143 9.91 5.23 7.69
N ASP A 144 9.74 6.37 8.34
CA ASP A 144 8.46 6.97 8.72
C ASP A 144 7.65 7.50 7.52
N ILE A 145 8.29 7.69 6.35
CA ILE A 145 7.60 8.05 5.10
C ILE A 145 7.49 6.88 4.11
N LYS A 146 8.06 5.72 4.43
CA LYS A 146 8.16 4.56 3.50
C LYS A 146 7.30 3.37 3.93
N TYR A 147 7.10 3.20 5.23
CA TYR A 147 6.48 2.02 5.82
C TYR A 147 5.25 2.37 6.63
N PHE A 148 4.23 1.54 6.52
CA PHE A 148 3.01 1.65 7.31
C PHE A 148 2.52 0.28 7.76
N THR A 149 1.72 0.27 8.84
CA THR A 149 1.05 -0.94 9.31
C THR A 149 -0.14 -1.22 8.42
N GLN A 150 -0.13 -2.39 7.77
CA GLN A 150 -1.19 -2.82 6.86
C GLN A 150 -1.71 -4.21 7.26
N ALA A 151 -3.01 -4.42 7.20
CA ALA A 151 -3.64 -5.70 7.42
C ALA A 151 -3.11 -6.76 6.45
N ALA A 152 -3.03 -8.01 6.91
CA ALA A 152 -2.38 -9.08 6.18
C ALA A 152 -2.97 -9.26 4.78
N TRP A 153 -4.29 -9.41 4.68
CA TRP A 153 -4.99 -9.53 3.39
C TRP A 153 -4.61 -8.41 2.40
N SER A 154 -4.59 -7.15 2.84
CA SER A 154 -4.32 -6.00 1.98
C SER A 154 -2.91 -5.97 1.38
N ASN A 155 -1.94 -6.62 2.02
CA ASN A 155 -0.54 -6.67 1.56
C ASN A 155 -0.14 -8.02 0.93
N LEU A 156 -0.86 -9.11 1.24
CA LEU A 156 -0.48 -10.48 0.87
C LEU A 156 -0.21 -10.67 -0.63
N SER A 157 0.80 -11.45 -1.01
CA SER A 157 1.10 -11.71 -2.42
C SER A 157 -0.08 -12.36 -3.16
N SER A 158 -0.60 -11.70 -4.20
CA SER A 158 -1.73 -12.18 -5.00
C SER A 158 -1.45 -12.06 -6.50
N GLN A 159 -0.64 -12.97 -7.04
CA GLN A 159 -0.21 -12.90 -8.45
C GLN A 159 -1.36 -13.11 -9.45
N ASN A 160 -2.41 -13.86 -9.08
CA ASN A 160 -3.52 -14.20 -9.99
C ASN A 160 -4.91 -13.86 -9.39
N ALA A 161 -4.98 -12.92 -8.44
CA ALA A 161 -6.20 -12.59 -7.69
C ALA A 161 -6.85 -13.79 -6.95
N SER A 162 -6.13 -14.89 -6.75
CA SER A 162 -6.63 -16.10 -6.05
C SER A 162 -7.05 -15.82 -4.60
N ILE A 163 -6.50 -14.76 -4.02
CA ILE A 163 -6.85 -14.25 -2.68
C ILE A 163 -7.41 -12.82 -2.75
N GLY A 164 -7.91 -12.40 -3.91
CA GLY A 164 -8.44 -11.06 -4.15
C GLY A 164 -7.43 -10.07 -4.74
N LYS A 165 -7.88 -8.86 -5.03
CA LYS A 165 -7.11 -7.78 -5.66
C LYS A 165 -6.55 -6.82 -4.62
N ASN A 166 -5.65 -7.32 -3.79
CA ASN A 166 -4.94 -6.53 -2.80
C ASN A 166 -3.77 -5.73 -3.41
N GLN A 167 -2.94 -5.08 -2.60
CA GLN A 167 -1.85 -4.23 -3.10
C GLN A 167 -0.86 -5.00 -3.99
N ALA A 168 -0.43 -6.19 -3.55
CA ALA A 168 0.52 -7.01 -4.30
C ALA A 168 -0.01 -7.48 -5.66
N TYR A 169 -1.33 -7.65 -5.82
CA TYR A 169 -1.94 -7.93 -7.13
C TYR A 169 -1.68 -6.80 -8.13
N TYR A 170 -1.91 -5.55 -7.73
CA TYR A 170 -1.72 -4.40 -8.61
C TYR A 170 -0.23 -4.16 -8.91
N GLU A 171 0.65 -4.34 -7.92
CA GLU A 171 2.09 -4.26 -8.10
C GLU A 171 2.60 -5.33 -9.08
N TRP A 172 2.12 -6.58 -8.94
CA TRP A 172 2.41 -7.66 -9.88
C TRP A 172 1.91 -7.33 -11.30
N LEU A 173 0.71 -6.79 -11.44
CA LEU A 173 0.15 -6.42 -12.74
C LEU A 173 1.02 -5.37 -13.47
N ILE A 174 1.46 -4.36 -12.72
CA ILE A 174 2.38 -3.30 -13.20
C ILE A 174 3.72 -3.92 -13.61
N LYS A 175 4.33 -4.72 -12.73
CA LYS A 175 5.60 -5.41 -12.99
C LYS A 175 5.54 -6.23 -14.28
N ASN A 176 4.48 -7.03 -14.44
CA ASN A 176 4.31 -7.86 -15.64
C ASN A 176 4.16 -7.05 -16.93
N LYS A 177 3.47 -5.90 -16.89
CA LYS A 177 3.36 -5.02 -18.05
C LYS A 177 4.72 -4.44 -18.42
N LEU A 178 5.51 -3.97 -17.45
CA LEU A 178 6.88 -3.47 -17.68
C LEU A 178 7.85 -4.55 -18.18
N LEU A 179 7.68 -5.81 -17.76
CA LEU A 179 8.49 -6.93 -18.26
C LEU A 179 8.17 -7.28 -19.73
N LYS A 180 6.89 -7.23 -20.10
CA LYS A 180 6.42 -7.57 -21.46
C LYS A 180 6.67 -6.46 -22.47
N ASP A 181 6.78 -5.22 -22.01
CA ASP A 181 6.76 -4.04 -22.87
C ASP A 181 7.81 -3.01 -22.43
N LYS A 182 9.01 -3.08 -23.02
CA LYS A 182 10.12 -2.17 -22.68
C LYS A 182 9.92 -0.73 -23.17
N ASP A 183 8.95 -0.51 -24.05
CA ASP A 183 8.57 0.82 -24.54
C ASP A 183 7.62 1.55 -23.56
N LEU A 184 7.11 0.82 -22.56
CA LEU A 184 6.21 1.33 -21.55
C LEU A 184 6.94 2.16 -20.50
N GLU A 185 6.35 3.28 -20.16
CA GLU A 185 6.71 4.11 -19.01
C GLU A 185 5.44 4.39 -18.20
N ILE A 186 5.52 4.30 -16.88
CA ILE A 186 4.35 4.34 -16.01
C ILE A 186 4.56 5.41 -14.95
N ASN A 187 3.72 6.44 -14.96
CA ASN A 187 3.62 7.32 -13.80
C ASN A 187 2.83 6.57 -12.72
N TYR A 188 3.55 6.13 -11.69
CA TYR A 188 3.01 5.35 -10.58
C TYR A 188 2.92 6.22 -9.33
N ARG A 189 1.73 6.25 -8.74
CA ARG A 189 1.41 7.04 -7.57
C ARG A 189 0.68 6.17 -6.56
N VAL A 190 1.18 6.17 -5.35
CA VAL A 190 0.54 5.53 -4.21
C VAL A 190 0.25 6.61 -3.19
N GLN A 191 -0.99 6.66 -2.72
CA GLN A 191 -1.41 7.55 -1.65
C GLN A 191 -2.08 6.73 -0.56
N LEU A 192 -1.68 6.96 0.69
CA LEU A 192 -2.35 6.39 1.85
C LEU A 192 -3.51 7.30 2.22
N ILE A 193 -4.70 6.72 2.38
CA ILE A 193 -5.93 7.45 2.67
C ILE A 193 -6.20 7.35 4.16
N TYR A 194 -6.25 8.49 4.85
CA TYR A 194 -6.51 8.61 6.28
C TYR A 194 -7.76 9.42 6.52
N GLU A 195 -8.45 9.21 7.63
CA GLU A 195 -9.25 10.29 8.22
C GLU A 195 -8.36 11.23 9.06
N GLU A 196 -8.90 12.38 9.46
CA GLU A 196 -8.11 13.48 10.02
C GLU A 196 -7.29 13.06 11.26
N ASP A 197 -7.87 12.27 12.15
CA ASP A 197 -7.26 11.86 13.42
C ASP A 197 -7.00 10.34 13.49
N GLU A 198 -6.36 9.77 12.47
CA GLU A 198 -6.08 8.32 12.45
C GLU A 198 -4.61 7.96 12.36
N ILE A 199 -4.21 6.94 13.13
CA ILE A 199 -2.85 6.39 13.09
C ILE A 199 -2.68 5.46 11.89
N LEU A 200 -3.73 4.70 11.55
CA LEU A 200 -3.70 3.76 10.43
C LEU A 200 -4.43 4.34 9.23
N PRO A 201 -3.93 4.12 7.99
CA PRO A 201 -4.69 4.48 6.82
C PRO A 201 -5.89 3.55 6.68
N ARG A 202 -7.00 4.09 6.19
CA ARG A 202 -8.18 3.34 5.72
C ARG A 202 -7.88 2.49 4.50
N GLY A 203 -6.85 2.83 3.73
CA GLY A 203 -6.40 2.02 2.60
C GLY A 203 -5.35 2.70 1.73
N THR A 204 -4.96 1.99 0.68
CA THR A 204 -3.97 2.40 -0.30
C THR A 204 -4.67 2.76 -1.61
N HIS A 205 -4.49 4.00 -2.08
CA HIS A 205 -4.95 4.46 -3.39
C HIS A 205 -3.82 4.35 -4.41
N ILE A 206 -3.92 3.38 -5.31
CA ILE A 206 -2.97 3.13 -6.38
C ILE A 206 -3.47 3.75 -7.68
N ARG A 207 -2.62 4.61 -8.27
CA ARG A 207 -2.81 5.22 -9.59
C ARG A 207 -1.61 4.90 -10.45
N ALA A 208 -1.84 4.34 -11.64
CA ALA A 208 -0.79 4.05 -12.60
C ALA A 208 -1.24 4.49 -13.99
N VAL A 209 -0.50 5.40 -14.65
CA VAL A 209 -0.81 5.89 -15.99
C VAL A 209 0.24 5.32 -16.95
N TYR A 210 -0.20 4.49 -17.89
CA TYR A 210 0.67 3.75 -18.79
C TYR A 210 0.87 4.53 -20.08
N MET A 211 2.12 4.80 -20.44
CA MET A 211 2.49 5.61 -21.59
C MET A 211 3.48 4.89 -22.49
N LYS A 212 3.38 5.12 -23.81
CA LYS A 212 4.29 4.55 -24.81
C LYS A 212 5.33 5.57 -25.25
N LYS A 213 6.62 5.32 -24.96
CA LYS A 213 7.72 6.23 -25.35
C LYS A 213 7.77 6.43 -26.87
N SER A 214 7.66 5.34 -27.63
CA SER A 214 7.64 5.37 -29.10
C SER A 214 6.51 6.19 -29.72
N ASN A 215 5.44 6.46 -28.97
CA ASN A 215 4.27 7.21 -29.41
C ASN A 215 4.09 8.50 -28.61
N LEU A 216 5.18 9.25 -28.43
CA LEU A 216 5.19 10.56 -27.77
C LEU A 216 4.51 10.56 -26.38
N TYR A 217 4.66 9.45 -25.66
CA TYR A 217 4.05 9.21 -24.34
C TYR A 217 2.52 9.26 -24.33
N ASN A 218 1.88 8.80 -25.41
CA ASN A 218 0.44 8.62 -25.43
C ASN A 218 -0.01 7.63 -24.33
N VAL A 219 -1.09 7.99 -23.63
CA VAL A 219 -1.69 7.16 -22.59
C VAL A 219 -2.40 5.98 -23.25
N VAL A 220 -1.98 4.76 -22.94
CA VAL A 220 -2.51 3.52 -23.52
C VAL A 220 -3.35 2.70 -22.55
N ASP A 221 -3.16 2.91 -21.24
CA ASP A 221 -3.89 2.20 -20.19
C ASP A 221 -3.79 2.96 -18.85
N GLN A 222 -4.58 2.56 -17.87
CA GLN A 222 -4.52 3.10 -16.51
C GLN A 222 -4.99 2.10 -15.44
N ILE A 223 -4.44 2.24 -14.25
CA ILE A 223 -5.01 1.69 -13.01
C ILE A 223 -5.40 2.86 -12.13
N ASN A 224 -6.60 2.77 -11.56
CA ASN A 224 -7.06 3.67 -10.51
C ASN A 224 -7.88 2.83 -9.53
N ALA A 225 -7.24 2.45 -8.42
CA ALA A 225 -7.77 1.45 -7.50
C ALA A 225 -7.55 1.85 -6.05
N PHE A 226 -8.55 1.64 -5.22
CA PHE A 226 -8.47 1.76 -3.77
C PHE A 226 -8.48 0.35 -3.15
N ILE A 227 -7.47 0.07 -2.34
CA ILE A 227 -7.30 -1.18 -1.61
C ILE A 227 -7.54 -0.85 -0.13
N PRO A 228 -8.69 -1.21 0.44
CA PRO A 228 -8.95 -1.01 1.86
C PRO A 228 -7.89 -1.71 2.72
N ASN A 229 -7.52 -1.10 3.84
CA ASN A 229 -6.61 -1.67 4.83
C ASN A 229 -7.41 -2.58 5.78
N ALA A 230 -7.69 -3.81 5.36
CA ALA A 230 -8.66 -4.67 6.00
C ALA A 230 -8.23 -6.14 5.93
N ASP A 231 -8.73 -6.95 6.85
CA ASP A 231 -8.64 -8.40 6.80
C ASP A 231 -9.93 -8.94 7.41
N PRO A 232 -10.65 -9.89 6.78
CA PRO A 232 -11.94 -10.36 7.29
C PRO A 232 -11.87 -10.95 8.70
N ARG A 233 -10.67 -11.30 9.18
CA ARG A 233 -10.40 -11.82 10.53
C ARG A 233 -10.26 -10.72 11.59
N LEU A 234 -10.26 -9.45 11.21
CA LEU A 234 -9.98 -8.32 12.09
C LEU A 234 -11.13 -7.31 12.11
N ASP A 235 -11.40 -6.78 13.30
CA ASP A 235 -11.98 -5.45 13.48
C ASP A 235 -10.87 -4.46 13.82
N ILE A 236 -10.82 -3.34 13.09
CA ILE A 236 -9.70 -2.40 13.15
C ILE A 236 -10.23 -1.04 13.61
N ASN A 237 -9.67 -0.53 14.71
CA ASN A 237 -9.81 0.85 15.12
C ASN A 237 -8.65 1.66 14.53
N TYR A 238 -8.89 2.31 13.39
CA TYR A 238 -7.88 3.08 12.66
C TYR A 238 -7.35 4.28 13.44
N LYS A 239 -8.20 4.89 14.29
CA LYS A 239 -7.82 6.01 15.16
C LYS A 239 -6.77 5.62 16.19
N LYS A 240 -6.98 4.49 16.86
CA LYS A 240 -6.11 4.05 17.97
C LYS A 240 -5.10 2.98 17.60
N ALA A 241 -5.10 2.53 16.34
CA ALA A 241 -4.36 1.37 15.87
C ALA A 241 -4.58 0.11 16.72
N VAL A 242 -5.83 -0.13 17.12
CA VAL A 242 -6.21 -1.34 17.87
C VAL A 242 -6.84 -2.35 16.92
N PHE A 243 -6.38 -3.59 17.00
CA PHE A 243 -6.89 -4.70 16.21
C PHE A 243 -7.52 -5.74 17.13
N THR A 244 -8.77 -6.10 16.85
CA THR A 244 -9.47 -7.18 17.53
C THR A 244 -9.58 -8.35 16.57
N ILE A 245 -9.04 -9.51 16.94
CA ILE A 245 -9.23 -10.75 16.18
C ILE A 245 -10.67 -11.21 16.38
N LYS A 246 -11.38 -11.45 15.29
CA LYS A 246 -12.74 -11.98 15.33
C LYS A 246 -12.71 -13.44 15.75
N GLU A 247 -13.50 -13.77 16.76
CA GLU A 247 -13.83 -15.16 17.05
C GLU A 247 -14.73 -15.67 15.92
N ASN A 248 -14.37 -16.81 15.32
CA ASN A 248 -15.13 -17.42 14.23
C ASN A 248 -16.40 -18.10 14.76
#